data_AF-C6KF72-F1
#
_entry.id   AF-C6KF72-F1
#
_cell.length_a   1.000
_cell.length_b   1.000
_cell.length_c   1.000
_cell.angle_alpha   90.00
_cell.angle_beta   90.00
_cell.angle_gamma   90.00
#
_symmetry.space_group_name_H-M   'P 1'
#
loop_
_entity.id
_entity.type
_entity.pdbx_description
1 polymer ?
#
loop_
_entity_poly.entity_id
_entity_poly.type
_entity_poly.pdbx_seq_one_letter_code
_entity_poly.pdbx_strand_id
1 'polypeptide(L)'
;MNITTLTNSISTSSFSPNNTNGSSTETVNSDIKTTTSSHPVSSLTMLNDTLHNIRTTNQALKKDLSQKTLTKTSLEEIALHSSQISMDVNKSAQLLDILSKKEYPINKDARELLHSAPKEAELDGYEMISHRELWDKIAKSINNINEQYLKVYEHAVSSYTQMYQDFSAVLSSLAGWISPGGNDGNSVKLQVKSLKDELTKLKEKYKDKPLYPANNTVSKEQANKWLTELGGTIGKVSEKNGGYVVNINMTPIDNTLKSLDNLGGNGEVVLDNAKYQAWNAGFSAEDETMKNNLQTLVQKYSNANSIFDNLVKVLSSTISSCTDTDKLFLHF
;
A
#
# COMPACT_ATOMS: atom_id res chain seq x y z
N MET A 1 -14.15 56.79 7.88
CA MET A 1 -12.84 57.47 7.68
C MET A 1 -12.07 56.59 6.71
N ASN A 2 -12.17 56.75 5.39
CA ASN A 2 -11.90 57.88 4.51
C ASN A 2 -10.40 58.25 4.41
N ILE A 3 -9.87 58.03 3.19
CA ILE A 3 -8.81 58.77 2.47
C ILE A 3 -7.37 58.38 2.91
N THR A 4 -6.35 58.11 2.07
CA THR A 4 -6.04 58.56 0.70
C THR A 4 -4.95 57.69 0.07
N THR A 5 -5.09 57.42 -1.23
CA THR A 5 -4.04 57.11 -2.20
C THR A 5 -3.14 58.32 -2.48
N LEU A 6 -1.86 58.10 -2.78
CA LEU A 6 -1.00 59.09 -3.45
C LEU A 6 -0.30 58.42 -4.65
N THR A 7 -0.88 58.73 -5.80
CA THR A 7 -0.31 58.65 -7.15
C THR A 7 0.83 59.66 -7.29
N ASN A 8 1.90 59.29 -8.00
CA ASN A 8 2.75 60.27 -8.67
C ASN A 8 3.04 59.81 -10.10
N SER A 9 2.67 60.70 -11.03
CA SER A 9 2.81 60.62 -12.48
C SER A 9 3.58 61.85 -12.95
N ILE A 10 4.69 61.67 -13.67
CA ILE A 10 5.40 62.70 -14.47
C ILE A 10 6.06 61.91 -15.61
N SER A 11 5.53 61.88 -16.82
CA SER A 11 5.53 62.86 -17.93
C SER A 11 6.52 62.45 -19.03
N THR A 12 5.99 62.54 -20.24
CA THR A 12 6.48 62.16 -21.56
C THR A 12 7.60 63.03 -22.10
N SER A 13 8.48 62.47 -22.93
CA SER A 13 9.09 63.21 -24.04
C SER A 13 9.29 62.31 -25.26
N SER A 14 8.53 62.67 -26.29
CA SER A 14 8.62 62.43 -27.74
C SER A 14 9.99 62.10 -28.33
N PHE A 15 10.01 61.24 -29.37
CA PHE A 15 10.59 61.56 -30.69
C PHE A 15 10.13 60.52 -31.73
N SER A 16 9.50 60.99 -32.81
CA SER A 16 9.36 60.28 -34.09
C SER A 16 10.05 61.08 -35.18
N PRO A 17 10.53 60.41 -36.23
CA PRO A 17 10.33 60.95 -37.57
C PRO A 17 9.71 59.92 -38.54
N ASN A 18 8.81 60.45 -39.36
CA ASN A 18 8.15 59.85 -40.53
C ASN A 18 9.15 59.58 -41.66
N ASN A 19 8.96 58.52 -42.47
CA ASN A 19 8.99 58.64 -43.93
C ASN A 19 8.25 57.48 -44.64
N THR A 20 7.53 57.85 -45.71
CA THR A 20 6.60 57.10 -46.55
C THR A 20 7.24 56.58 -47.84
N ASN A 21 6.86 55.36 -48.30
CA ASN A 21 6.27 55.02 -49.62
C ASN A 21 6.59 53.59 -50.11
N GLY A 22 5.55 52.85 -50.51
CA GLY A 22 5.42 52.31 -51.87
C GLY A 22 5.76 50.83 -52.16
N SER A 23 4.72 50.10 -52.57
CA SER A 23 4.68 49.03 -53.60
C SER A 23 4.60 47.56 -53.18
N SER A 24 3.67 46.90 -53.87
CA SER A 24 3.07 45.58 -53.72
C SER A 24 3.94 44.42 -54.21
N THR A 25 3.77 43.23 -53.61
CA THR A 25 3.69 41.93 -54.31
C THR A 25 3.11 40.85 -53.39
N GLU A 26 2.14 40.10 -53.91
CA GLU A 26 1.70 38.80 -53.41
C GLU A 26 2.86 37.79 -53.44
N THR A 27 3.01 36.92 -52.43
CA THR A 27 2.93 35.45 -52.59
C THR A 27 3.32 34.66 -51.32
N VAL A 28 2.52 33.62 -51.08
CA VAL A 28 2.88 32.32 -50.46
C VAL A 28 3.02 32.27 -48.93
N ASN A 29 1.90 31.85 -48.34
CA ASN A 29 1.75 30.86 -47.27
C ASN A 29 3.06 30.26 -46.71
N SER A 30 3.42 30.66 -45.49
CA SER A 30 4.21 29.85 -44.56
C SER A 30 3.94 30.30 -43.12
N ASP A 31 2.72 30.06 -42.64
CA ASP A 31 2.47 30.02 -41.21
C ASP A 31 3.09 28.74 -40.62
N ILE A 32 4.43 28.67 -40.59
CA ILE A 32 5.14 27.91 -39.57
C ILE A 32 5.29 28.87 -38.39
N LYS A 33 4.23 28.97 -37.59
CA LYS A 33 4.32 29.52 -36.24
C LYS A 33 4.74 28.39 -35.31
N THR A 34 6.03 28.10 -35.33
CA THR A 34 6.77 27.43 -34.25
C THR A 34 6.64 28.27 -32.98
N THR A 35 5.60 28.03 -32.19
CA THR A 35 5.54 28.38 -30.77
C THR A 35 4.31 27.74 -30.16
N THR A 36 4.47 26.63 -29.41
CA THR A 36 3.73 26.39 -28.15
C THR A 36 4.24 25.16 -27.35
N SER A 37 4.96 25.47 -26.27
CA SER A 37 5.10 24.75 -24.98
C SER A 37 6.03 23.52 -24.86
N SER A 38 7.17 23.72 -24.20
CA SER A 38 8.08 22.69 -23.66
C SER A 38 7.53 21.95 -22.43
N HIS A 39 6.33 22.30 -21.95
CA HIS A 39 5.77 21.76 -20.71
C HIS A 39 5.26 20.31 -20.79
N PRO A 40 4.57 19.84 -21.86
CA PRO A 40 4.02 18.48 -21.90
C PRO A 40 5.09 17.38 -21.99
N VAL A 41 6.12 17.58 -22.81
CA VAL A 41 7.27 16.67 -22.95
C VAL A 41 8.06 16.56 -21.62
N SER A 42 8.15 17.68 -20.89
CA SER A 42 8.71 17.69 -19.54
C SER A 42 7.85 16.87 -18.56
N SER A 43 6.52 16.95 -18.65
CA SER A 43 5.61 16.14 -17.82
C SER A 43 5.72 14.64 -18.11
N LEU A 44 5.86 14.21 -19.37
CA LEU A 44 6.10 12.80 -19.71
C LEU A 44 7.42 12.28 -19.12
N THR A 45 8.49 13.05 -19.28
CA THR A 45 9.82 12.68 -18.76
C THR A 45 9.78 12.55 -17.23
N MET A 46 9.22 13.55 -16.55
CA MET A 46 9.05 13.53 -15.08
C MET A 46 8.16 12.38 -14.61
N LEU A 47 7.14 12.02 -15.40
CA LEU A 47 6.26 10.89 -15.08
C LEU A 47 7.03 9.57 -15.21
N ASN A 48 7.81 9.40 -16.28
CA ASN A 48 8.61 8.19 -16.46
C ASN A 48 9.64 8.00 -15.33
N ASP A 49 10.33 9.07 -14.93
CA ASP A 49 11.27 9.05 -13.80
C ASP A 49 10.56 8.70 -12.49
N THR A 50 9.36 9.25 -12.28
CA THR A 50 8.55 8.96 -11.08
C THR A 50 8.10 7.50 -11.06
N LEU A 51 7.67 6.93 -12.21
CA LEU A 51 7.32 5.51 -12.34
C LEU A 51 8.55 4.61 -12.12
N HIS A 52 9.74 5.03 -12.57
CA HIS A 52 10.99 4.31 -12.31
C HIS A 52 11.35 4.28 -10.81
N ASN A 53 11.17 5.40 -10.11
CA ASN A 53 11.37 5.48 -8.65
C ASN A 53 10.40 4.55 -7.91
N ILE A 54 9.12 4.53 -8.30
CA ILE A 54 8.13 3.60 -7.75
C ILE A 54 8.61 2.16 -7.89
N ARG A 55 9.08 1.75 -9.08
CA ARG A 55 9.59 0.39 -9.31
C ARG A 55 10.77 0.05 -8.43
N THR A 56 11.70 0.98 -8.27
CA THR A 56 12.89 0.79 -7.43
C THR A 56 12.50 0.59 -5.97
N THR A 57 11.65 1.46 -5.42
CA THR A 57 11.14 1.33 -4.05
C THR A 57 10.32 0.05 -3.87
N ASN A 58 9.51 -0.32 -4.86
CA ASN A 58 8.70 -1.54 -4.85
C ASN A 58 9.55 -2.83 -4.89
N GLN A 59 10.74 -2.79 -5.49
CA GLN A 59 11.72 -3.88 -5.41
C GLN A 59 12.36 -4.00 -4.04
N ALA A 60 12.69 -2.87 -3.40
CA ALA A 60 13.19 -2.85 -2.02
C ALA A 60 12.14 -3.41 -1.05
N LEU A 61 10.89 -2.97 -1.16
CA LEU A 61 9.76 -3.50 -0.39
C LEU A 61 9.60 -5.02 -0.56
N LYS A 62 9.70 -5.53 -1.80
CA LYS A 62 9.64 -6.98 -2.06
C LYS A 62 10.77 -7.74 -1.36
N LYS A 63 11.97 -7.16 -1.28
CA LYS A 63 13.11 -7.74 -0.56
C LYS A 63 12.82 -7.83 0.94
N ASP A 64 12.24 -6.79 1.53
CA ASP A 64 11.89 -6.78 2.96
C ASP A 64 10.82 -7.83 3.28
N LEU A 65 9.81 -7.97 2.41
CA LEU A 65 8.77 -9.00 2.54
C LEU A 65 9.29 -10.43 2.37
N SER A 66 10.43 -10.62 1.70
CA SER A 66 11.04 -11.94 1.52
C SER A 66 11.86 -12.42 2.72
N GLN A 67 12.03 -11.58 3.75
CA GLN A 67 12.75 -11.95 4.96
C GLN A 67 12.03 -13.11 5.68
N LYS A 68 12.81 -14.08 6.19
CA LYS A 68 12.28 -15.24 6.92
C LYS A 68 11.50 -14.86 8.19
N THR A 69 11.85 -13.73 8.80
CA THR A 69 11.23 -13.21 10.02
C THR A 69 11.10 -11.71 9.92
N LEU A 70 9.89 -11.18 10.11
CA LEU A 70 9.65 -9.74 10.13
C LEU A 70 9.88 -9.20 11.54
N THR A 71 10.89 -8.36 11.67
CA THR A 71 11.24 -7.67 12.91
C THR A 71 10.54 -6.32 12.98
N LYS A 72 10.62 -5.63 14.13
CA LYS A 72 10.15 -4.24 14.23
C LYS A 72 10.83 -3.33 13.21
N THR A 73 12.14 -3.49 13.01
CA THR A 73 12.90 -2.76 11.98
C THR A 73 12.40 -3.08 10.57
N SER A 74 12.12 -4.36 10.27
CA SER A 74 11.54 -4.75 8.97
C SER A 74 10.19 -4.06 8.74
N LEU A 75 9.34 -3.91 9.77
CA LEU A 75 8.06 -3.20 9.67
C LEU A 75 8.24 -1.69 9.43
N GLU A 76 9.24 -1.08 10.06
CA GLU A 76 9.58 0.35 9.86
C GLU A 76 10.07 0.61 8.43
N GLU A 77 10.91 -0.28 7.88
CA GLU A 77 11.37 -0.22 6.48
C GLU A 77 10.21 -0.42 5.48
N ILE A 78 9.35 -1.41 5.71
CA ILE A 78 8.15 -1.67 4.90
C ILE A 78 7.24 -0.42 4.86
N ALA A 79 6.99 0.18 6.03
CA ALA A 79 6.14 1.37 6.13
C ALA A 79 6.78 2.58 5.42
N LEU A 80 8.10 2.74 5.53
CA LEU A 80 8.82 3.80 4.83
C LEU A 80 8.73 3.63 3.30
N HIS A 81 8.97 2.41 2.80
CA HIS A 81 8.85 2.10 1.37
C HIS A 81 7.42 2.33 0.85
N SER A 82 6.39 1.89 1.59
CA SER A 82 4.99 2.13 1.21
C SER A 82 4.61 3.61 1.20
N SER A 83 5.10 4.38 2.19
CA SER A 83 4.92 5.83 2.22
C SER A 83 5.57 6.50 1.02
N GLN A 84 6.79 6.10 0.66
CA GLN A 84 7.48 6.62 -0.52
C GLN A 84 6.74 6.29 -1.81
N ILE A 85 6.27 5.05 -1.98
CA ILE A 85 5.41 4.64 -3.11
C ILE A 85 4.18 5.55 -3.19
N SER A 86 3.51 5.80 -2.07
CA SER A 86 2.31 6.64 -2.03
C SER A 86 2.59 8.09 -2.44
N MET A 87 3.73 8.65 -2.04
CA MET A 87 4.15 10.00 -2.47
C MET A 87 4.37 10.06 -3.98
N ASP A 88 5.06 9.06 -4.54
CA ASP A 88 5.34 9.01 -5.97
C ASP A 88 4.08 8.68 -6.80
N VAL A 89 3.13 7.91 -6.27
CA VAL A 89 1.80 7.70 -6.87
C VAL A 89 1.03 9.02 -6.92
N ASN A 90 1.01 9.79 -5.83
CA ASN A 90 0.35 11.10 -5.81
C ASN A 90 0.99 12.07 -6.82
N LYS A 91 2.32 12.09 -6.91
CA LYS A 91 3.05 12.89 -7.91
C LYS A 91 2.71 12.43 -9.33
N SER A 92 2.66 11.12 -9.58
CA SER A 92 2.27 10.55 -10.87
C SER A 92 0.84 10.96 -11.25
N ALA A 93 -0.11 10.90 -10.30
CA ALA A 93 -1.49 11.32 -10.52
C ALA A 93 -1.60 12.81 -10.91
N GLN A 94 -0.81 13.69 -10.29
CA GLN A 94 -0.76 15.11 -10.66
C GLN A 94 -0.21 15.31 -12.09
N LEU A 95 0.84 14.59 -12.46
CA LEU A 95 1.41 14.64 -13.82
C LEU A 95 0.41 14.11 -14.85
N LEU A 96 -0.28 13.01 -14.54
CA LEU A 96 -1.32 12.42 -15.38
C LEU A 96 -2.54 13.36 -15.56
N ASP A 97 -2.95 14.09 -14.51
CA ASP A 97 -3.99 15.12 -14.61
C ASP A 97 -3.59 16.26 -15.55
N ILE A 98 -2.32 16.68 -15.55
CA ILE A 98 -1.79 17.66 -16.51
C ILE A 98 -1.89 17.11 -17.94
N LEU A 99 -1.48 15.86 -18.17
CA LEU A 99 -1.57 15.21 -19.49
C LEU A 99 -3.02 15.05 -19.95
N SER A 100 -3.92 14.70 -19.03
CA SER A 100 -5.36 14.58 -19.25
C SER A 100 -5.96 15.92 -19.69
N LYS A 101 -5.74 17.00 -18.92
CA LYS A 101 -6.28 18.34 -19.21
C LYS A 101 -5.75 18.94 -20.53
N LYS A 102 -4.54 18.55 -20.93
CA LYS A 102 -3.94 18.95 -22.20
C LYS A 102 -4.31 18.02 -23.36
N GLU A 103 -5.09 16.99 -23.10
CA GLU A 103 -5.48 15.96 -24.07
C GLU A 103 -4.28 15.37 -24.80
N TYR A 104 -3.18 15.14 -24.06
CA TYR A 104 -1.92 14.72 -24.66
C TYR A 104 -2.11 13.42 -25.46
N PRO A 105 -1.72 13.37 -26.74
CA PRO A 105 -2.00 12.23 -27.59
C PRO A 105 -1.29 10.97 -27.06
N ILE A 106 -2.05 9.88 -27.01
CA ILE A 106 -1.54 8.52 -26.74
C ILE A 106 -1.59 7.78 -28.05
N ASN A 107 -0.43 7.47 -28.62
CA ASN A 107 -0.33 6.78 -29.91
C ASN A 107 -0.90 5.35 -29.82
N LYS A 108 -1.15 4.72 -30.97
CA LYS A 108 -1.78 3.40 -31.06
C LYS A 108 -0.98 2.32 -30.32
N ASP A 109 0.33 2.29 -30.53
CA ASP A 109 1.23 1.29 -29.92
C ASP A 109 1.22 1.42 -28.39
N ALA A 110 1.24 2.66 -27.88
CA ALA A 110 1.14 2.98 -26.46
C ALA A 110 -0.20 2.52 -25.86
N ARG A 111 -1.31 2.62 -26.60
CA ARG A 111 -2.61 2.08 -26.19
C ARG A 111 -2.62 0.56 -26.17
N GLU A 112 -2.04 -0.09 -27.17
CA GLU A 112 -1.96 -1.57 -27.24
C GLU A 112 -1.21 -2.15 -26.03
N LEU A 113 -0.16 -1.47 -25.55
CA LEU A 113 0.58 -1.88 -24.35
C LEU A 113 -0.30 -1.95 -23.09
N LEU A 114 -1.31 -1.09 -22.96
CA LEU A 114 -2.20 -1.07 -21.79
C LEU A 114 -3.01 -2.36 -21.63
N HIS A 115 -3.18 -3.15 -22.70
CA HIS A 115 -3.83 -4.46 -22.62
C HIS A 115 -3.05 -5.47 -21.76
N SER A 116 -1.74 -5.25 -21.59
CA SER A 116 -0.90 -6.08 -20.72
C SER A 116 -0.95 -5.66 -19.24
N ALA A 117 -1.72 -4.60 -18.91
CA ALA A 117 -1.93 -4.19 -17.53
C ALA A 117 -2.61 -5.31 -16.72
N PRO A 118 -2.32 -5.43 -15.42
CA PRO A 118 -3.01 -6.41 -14.57
C PRO A 118 -4.52 -6.13 -14.54
N LYS A 119 -5.33 -7.18 -14.47
CA LYS A 119 -6.79 -7.09 -14.49
C LYS A 119 -7.34 -6.23 -13.36
N GLU A 120 -6.68 -6.28 -12.21
CA GLU A 120 -6.99 -5.50 -11.02
C GLU A 120 -6.95 -3.99 -11.28
N ALA A 121 -6.15 -3.54 -12.26
CA ALA A 121 -6.04 -2.12 -12.61
C ALA A 121 -7.22 -1.64 -13.47
N GLU A 122 -8.05 -2.54 -14.01
CA GLU A 122 -9.21 -2.23 -14.84
C GLU A 122 -8.88 -1.31 -16.03
N LEU A 123 -7.69 -1.45 -16.59
CA LEU A 123 -7.24 -0.73 -17.78
C LEU A 123 -7.41 -1.61 -19.02
N ASP A 124 -8.09 -1.08 -20.05
CA ASP A 124 -8.17 -1.67 -21.37
C ASP A 124 -7.89 -0.59 -22.43
N GLY A 125 -6.91 -0.83 -23.28
CA GLY A 125 -6.49 0.08 -24.35
C GLY A 125 -7.41 0.08 -25.57
N TYR A 126 -8.31 -0.91 -25.70
CA TYR A 126 -9.25 -1.03 -26.81
C TYR A 126 -10.56 -0.26 -26.60
N GLU A 127 -10.81 0.24 -25.40
CA GLU A 127 -11.96 1.12 -25.16
C GLU A 127 -11.85 2.37 -26.05
N MET A 128 -12.93 2.67 -26.79
CA MET A 128 -13.02 3.90 -27.59
C MET A 128 -13.26 5.11 -26.67
N ILE A 129 -12.21 5.51 -25.96
CA ILE A 129 -12.19 6.69 -25.10
C ILE A 129 -11.18 7.73 -25.59
N SER A 130 -11.44 8.99 -25.23
CA SER A 130 -10.57 10.12 -25.54
C SER A 130 -9.21 10.01 -24.82
N HIS A 131 -8.19 10.71 -25.31
CA HIS A 131 -6.89 10.77 -24.63
C HIS A 131 -6.99 11.33 -23.21
N ARG A 132 -7.85 12.35 -23.04
CA ARG A 132 -8.18 12.93 -21.75
C ARG A 132 -8.69 11.88 -20.77
N GLU A 133 -9.72 11.13 -21.18
CA GLU A 133 -10.32 10.07 -20.37
C GLU A 133 -9.33 8.95 -20.07
N LEU A 134 -8.48 8.58 -21.04
CA LEU A 134 -7.50 7.52 -20.84
C LEU A 134 -6.43 7.90 -19.81
N TRP A 135 -5.91 9.13 -19.83
CA TRP A 135 -4.97 9.60 -18.80
C TRP A 135 -5.59 9.67 -17.41
N ASP A 136 -6.85 10.12 -17.31
CA ASP A 136 -7.60 10.14 -16.05
C ASP A 136 -7.84 8.72 -15.53
N LYS A 137 -8.19 7.78 -16.42
CA LYS A 137 -8.35 6.37 -16.07
C LYS A 137 -7.05 5.77 -15.55
N ILE A 138 -5.90 6.03 -16.20
CA ILE A 138 -4.58 5.62 -15.73
C ILE A 138 -4.28 6.16 -14.32
N ALA A 139 -4.56 7.45 -14.07
CA ALA A 139 -4.35 8.08 -12.76
C ALA A 139 -5.21 7.43 -11.67
N LYS A 140 -6.48 7.15 -11.98
CA LYS A 140 -7.39 6.44 -11.08
C LYS A 140 -6.90 5.02 -10.81
N SER A 141 -6.48 4.28 -11.82
CA SER A 141 -6.02 2.89 -11.68
C SER A 141 -4.77 2.77 -10.81
N ILE A 142 -3.74 3.58 -11.04
CA ILE A 142 -2.52 3.53 -10.20
C ILE A 142 -2.83 3.91 -8.75
N ASN A 143 -3.67 4.92 -8.52
CA ASN A 143 -4.08 5.32 -7.19
C ASN A 143 -4.95 4.25 -6.49
N ASN A 144 -5.89 3.65 -7.22
CA ASN A 144 -6.78 2.62 -6.68
C ASN A 144 -6.01 1.36 -6.28
N ILE A 145 -5.06 0.89 -7.09
CA ILE A 145 -4.21 -0.25 -6.70
C ILE A 145 -3.36 0.09 -5.46
N ASN A 146 -2.82 1.31 -5.37
CA ASN A 146 -2.06 1.72 -4.18
C ASN A 146 -2.95 1.75 -2.92
N GLU A 147 -4.05 2.51 -2.95
CA GLU A 147 -4.88 2.80 -1.77
C GLU A 147 -5.79 1.65 -1.38
N GLN A 148 -6.46 1.03 -2.37
CA GLN A 148 -7.51 0.05 -2.12
C GLN A 148 -6.99 -1.38 -2.13
N TYR A 149 -5.72 -1.62 -2.48
CA TYR A 149 -5.16 -2.97 -2.55
C TYR A 149 -3.83 -3.08 -1.80
N LEU A 150 -2.79 -2.33 -2.21
CA LEU A 150 -1.44 -2.44 -1.66
C LEU A 150 -1.39 -2.04 -0.17
N LYS A 151 -1.93 -0.86 0.18
CA LYS A 151 -2.01 -0.39 1.57
C LYS A 151 -2.87 -1.27 2.48
N VAL A 152 -3.87 -1.96 1.92
CA VAL A 152 -4.69 -2.87 2.71
C VAL A 152 -3.85 -4.06 3.19
N TYR A 153 -3.06 -4.66 2.30
CA TYR A 153 -2.15 -5.74 2.67
C TYR A 153 -1.02 -5.27 3.58
N GLU A 154 -0.46 -4.08 3.35
CA GLU A 154 0.52 -3.47 4.25
C GLU A 154 -0.01 -3.38 5.68
N HIS A 155 -1.22 -2.82 5.84
CA HIS A 155 -1.83 -2.69 7.15
C HIS A 155 -2.11 -4.05 7.80
N ALA A 156 -2.67 -5.01 7.05
CA ALA A 156 -2.95 -6.34 7.56
C ALA A 156 -1.67 -7.07 8.03
N VAL A 157 -0.59 -7.01 7.24
CA VAL A 157 0.72 -7.58 7.62
C VAL A 157 1.27 -6.89 8.86
N SER A 158 1.22 -5.55 8.93
CA SER A 158 1.71 -4.80 10.09
C SER A 158 0.94 -5.15 11.37
N SER A 159 -0.41 -5.11 11.33
CA SER A 159 -1.27 -5.44 12.47
C SER A 159 -1.05 -6.87 12.96
N TYR A 160 -0.96 -7.85 12.05
CA TYR A 160 -0.75 -9.25 12.43
C TYR A 160 0.68 -9.50 12.93
N THR A 161 1.70 -8.88 12.32
CA THR A 161 3.10 -9.02 12.75
C THR A 161 3.29 -8.49 14.16
N GLN A 162 2.71 -7.32 14.50
CA GLN A 162 2.79 -6.77 15.85
C GLN A 162 2.15 -7.71 16.88
N MET A 163 0.98 -8.28 16.55
CA MET A 163 0.31 -9.28 17.39
C MET A 163 1.19 -10.51 17.61
N TYR A 164 1.76 -11.05 16.53
CA TYR A 164 2.64 -12.22 16.61
C TYR A 164 3.91 -11.94 17.42
N GLN A 165 4.53 -10.76 17.27
CA GLN A 165 5.71 -10.37 18.05
C GLN A 165 5.40 -10.30 19.56
N ASP A 166 4.27 -9.72 19.94
CA ASP A 166 3.85 -9.69 21.34
C ASP A 166 3.54 -11.10 21.86
N PHE A 167 2.93 -11.97 21.04
CA PHE A 167 2.74 -13.37 21.37
C PHE A 167 4.07 -14.11 21.58
N SER A 168 5.04 -13.94 20.67
CA SER A 168 6.38 -14.53 20.81
C SER A 168 7.13 -14.03 22.04
N ALA A 169 6.86 -12.81 22.51
CA ALA A 169 7.40 -12.30 23.77
C ALA A 169 6.80 -13.03 24.99
N VAL A 170 5.51 -13.40 24.94
CA VAL A 170 4.88 -14.27 25.95
C VAL A 170 5.53 -15.65 25.93
N LEU A 171 5.78 -16.25 24.75
CA LEU A 171 6.49 -17.52 24.60
C LEU A 171 7.89 -17.46 25.25
N SER A 172 8.62 -16.38 25.02
CA SER A 172 9.97 -16.19 25.55
C SER A 172 9.98 -16.10 27.08
N SER A 173 8.89 -15.64 27.68
CA SER A 173 8.71 -15.55 29.14
C SER A 173 8.25 -16.87 29.77
N LEU A 174 7.82 -17.85 28.96
CA LEU A 174 7.24 -19.11 29.43
C LEU A 174 8.16 -19.89 30.36
N ALA A 175 9.47 -19.92 30.08
CA ALA A 175 10.44 -20.61 30.92
C ALA A 175 10.46 -20.09 32.37
N GLY A 176 10.19 -18.79 32.59
CA GLY A 176 10.11 -18.19 33.93
C GLY A 176 8.83 -18.56 34.70
N TRP A 177 7.84 -19.12 34.00
CA TRP A 177 6.58 -19.61 34.58
C TRP A 177 6.57 -21.12 34.81
N ILE A 178 7.70 -21.78 34.54
CA ILE A 178 7.88 -23.21 34.69
C ILE A 178 8.93 -23.45 35.78
N SER A 179 8.60 -24.26 36.78
CA SER A 179 9.53 -24.68 37.83
C SER A 179 9.36 -26.17 38.16
N PRO A 180 10.31 -26.79 38.89
CA PRO A 180 10.14 -28.16 39.36
C PRO A 180 8.90 -28.29 40.26
N GLY A 181 8.07 -29.31 39.99
CA GLY A 181 6.82 -29.56 40.73
C GLY A 181 6.98 -30.36 42.03
N GLY A 182 8.16 -30.92 42.27
CA GLY A 182 8.48 -31.75 43.43
C GLY A 182 9.96 -32.21 43.42
N ASN A 183 10.34 -33.03 44.39
CA ASN A 183 11.71 -33.54 44.56
C ASN A 183 12.02 -34.79 43.70
N ASP A 184 11.04 -35.31 42.97
CA ASP A 184 11.10 -36.57 42.23
C ASP A 184 11.56 -36.44 40.78
N GLY A 185 11.68 -35.20 40.27
CA GLY A 185 12.07 -34.92 38.88
C GLY A 185 11.01 -35.28 37.82
N ASN A 186 9.83 -35.74 38.23
CA ASN A 186 8.79 -36.27 37.33
C ASN A 186 7.61 -35.31 37.14
N SER A 187 7.64 -34.16 37.80
CA SER A 187 6.57 -33.18 37.81
C SER A 187 7.09 -31.77 37.54
N VAL A 188 6.25 -30.99 36.87
CA VAL A 188 6.48 -29.60 36.50
C VAL A 188 5.39 -28.75 37.13
N LYS A 189 5.77 -27.65 37.77
CA LYS A 189 4.87 -26.61 38.24
C LYS A 189 4.76 -25.50 37.19
N LEU A 190 3.54 -25.22 36.75
CA LEU A 190 3.23 -24.17 35.78
C LEU A 190 2.46 -23.02 36.48
N GLN A 191 2.91 -21.79 36.28
CA GLN A 191 2.24 -20.57 36.73
C GLN A 191 1.09 -20.19 35.77
N VAL A 192 -0.02 -20.95 35.85
CA VAL A 192 -1.20 -20.82 34.98
C VAL A 192 -1.76 -19.40 34.98
N LYS A 193 -1.88 -18.77 36.17
CA LYS A 193 -2.42 -17.41 36.28
C LYS A 193 -1.57 -16.40 35.52
N SER A 194 -0.26 -16.41 35.73
CA SER A 194 0.65 -15.46 35.07
C SER A 194 0.58 -15.56 33.55
N LEU A 195 0.61 -16.78 33.02
CA LEU A 195 0.50 -17.01 31.58
C LEU A 195 -0.88 -16.60 31.04
N LYS A 196 -1.96 -16.94 31.75
CA LYS A 196 -3.33 -16.57 31.38
C LYS A 196 -3.52 -15.05 31.38
N ASP A 197 -2.97 -14.35 32.37
CA ASP A 197 -3.04 -12.89 32.47
C ASP A 197 -2.34 -12.23 31.27
N GLU A 198 -1.14 -12.68 30.90
CA GLU A 198 -0.42 -12.14 29.73
C GLU A 198 -1.13 -12.42 28.39
N LEU A 199 -1.66 -13.63 28.19
CA LEU A 199 -2.46 -13.96 27.00
C LEU A 199 -3.77 -13.17 26.94
N THR A 200 -4.39 -12.90 28.09
CA THR A 200 -5.60 -12.08 28.16
C THR A 200 -5.29 -10.62 27.83
N LYS A 201 -4.18 -10.06 28.34
CA LYS A 201 -3.70 -8.72 27.96
C LYS A 201 -3.42 -8.63 26.46
N LEU A 202 -2.78 -9.65 25.89
CA LEU A 202 -2.53 -9.75 24.45
C LEU A 202 -3.85 -9.70 23.67
N LYS A 203 -4.82 -10.56 24.02
CA LYS A 203 -6.13 -10.59 23.36
C LYS A 203 -6.83 -9.23 23.44
N GLU A 204 -6.84 -8.60 24.61
CA GLU A 204 -7.45 -7.29 24.83
C GLU A 204 -6.77 -6.18 24.01
N LYS A 205 -5.43 -6.21 23.90
CA LYS A 205 -4.65 -5.24 23.11
C LYS A 205 -4.98 -5.26 21.61
N TYR A 206 -5.37 -6.42 21.08
CA TYR A 206 -5.58 -6.61 19.63
C TYR A 206 -7.04 -6.84 19.20
N LYS A 207 -8.00 -6.98 20.13
CA LYS A 207 -9.41 -7.24 19.78
C LYS A 207 -10.03 -6.15 18.89
N ASP A 208 -9.57 -4.91 19.05
CA ASP A 208 -10.08 -3.72 18.34
C ASP A 208 -9.14 -3.22 17.25
N LYS A 209 -8.07 -3.97 16.96
CA LYS A 209 -7.09 -3.68 15.89
C LYS A 209 -7.44 -4.52 14.66
N PRO A 210 -8.17 -3.96 13.68
CA PRO A 210 -8.58 -4.70 12.51
C PRO A 210 -7.39 -5.01 11.59
N LEU A 211 -7.58 -6.04 10.76
CA LEU A 211 -6.81 -6.26 9.54
C LEU A 211 -7.32 -5.41 8.38
N TYR A 212 -8.63 -5.08 8.38
CA TYR A 212 -9.24 -4.21 7.37
C TYR A 212 -10.59 -3.64 7.85
N PRO A 213 -10.95 -2.39 7.47
CA PRO A 213 -10.07 -1.36 6.97
C PRO A 213 -9.12 -0.86 8.07
N ALA A 214 -8.04 -0.18 7.69
CA ALA A 214 -7.11 0.42 8.66
C ALA A 214 -7.80 1.44 9.57
N ASN A 215 -8.76 2.19 9.01
CA ASN A 215 -9.56 3.17 9.72
C ASN A 215 -11.03 3.07 9.24
N ASN A 216 -11.96 3.54 10.06
CA ASN A 216 -13.40 3.54 9.79
C ASN A 216 -13.99 2.11 9.67
N THR A 217 -15.10 2.01 8.94
CA THR A 217 -15.90 0.80 8.77
C THR A 217 -16.33 0.66 7.32
N VAL A 218 -16.61 -0.54 6.86
CA VAL A 218 -17.09 -0.83 5.49
C VAL A 218 -18.44 -1.55 5.50
N SER A 219 -19.01 -1.80 4.32
CA SER A 219 -20.18 -2.67 4.20
C SER A 219 -19.84 -4.11 4.57
N LYS A 220 -20.86 -4.90 4.90
CA LYS A 220 -20.69 -6.32 5.25
C LYS A 220 -20.12 -7.12 4.09
N GLU A 221 -20.56 -6.84 2.88
CA GLU A 221 -20.13 -7.48 1.64
C GLU A 221 -18.64 -7.22 1.42
N GLN A 222 -18.23 -5.97 1.58
CA GLN A 222 -16.83 -5.57 1.42
C GLN A 222 -15.94 -6.19 2.51
N ALA A 223 -16.40 -6.26 3.76
CA ALA A 223 -15.67 -6.93 4.84
C ALA A 223 -15.51 -8.44 4.55
N ASN A 224 -16.56 -9.12 4.06
CA ASN A 224 -16.47 -10.54 3.71
C ASN A 224 -15.56 -10.78 2.51
N LYS A 225 -15.58 -9.90 1.50
CA LYS A 225 -14.63 -9.97 0.38
C LYS A 225 -13.19 -9.93 0.89
N TRP A 226 -12.87 -8.96 1.75
CA TRP A 226 -11.53 -8.85 2.33
C TRP A 226 -11.18 -10.01 3.27
N LEU A 227 -12.14 -10.57 4.01
CA LEU A 227 -11.91 -11.78 4.78
C LEU A 227 -11.43 -12.93 3.88
N THR A 228 -12.11 -13.16 2.75
CA THR A 228 -11.72 -14.18 1.76
C THR A 228 -10.35 -13.86 1.16
N GLU A 229 -10.13 -12.62 0.73
CA GLU A 229 -8.87 -12.18 0.13
C GLU A 229 -7.69 -12.32 1.10
N LEU A 230 -7.88 -12.08 2.40
CA LEU A 230 -6.82 -12.22 3.40
C LEU A 230 -6.51 -13.68 3.76
N GLY A 231 -7.39 -14.63 3.47
CA GLY A 231 -7.18 -16.06 3.72
C GLY A 231 -8.21 -16.73 4.62
N GLY A 232 -9.35 -16.08 4.89
CA GLY A 232 -10.51 -16.65 5.57
C GLY A 232 -10.32 -16.87 7.06
N THR A 233 -9.43 -17.79 7.46
CA THR A 233 -9.20 -18.18 8.86
C THR A 233 -8.37 -17.17 9.64
N ILE A 234 -7.65 -16.29 8.95
CA ILE A 234 -6.75 -15.29 9.54
C ILE A 234 -7.54 -14.16 10.24
N GLY A 235 -8.73 -13.88 9.72
CA GLY A 235 -9.59 -12.80 10.21
C GLY A 235 -10.95 -13.28 10.70
N LYS A 236 -11.73 -12.34 11.22
CA LYS A 236 -13.13 -12.52 11.57
C LYS A 236 -13.89 -11.22 11.34
N VAL A 237 -14.98 -11.28 10.58
CA VAL A 237 -15.86 -10.12 10.39
C VAL A 237 -16.64 -9.84 11.68
N SER A 238 -16.68 -8.59 12.10
CA SER A 238 -17.50 -8.11 13.21
C SER A 238 -18.05 -6.72 12.94
N GLU A 239 -19.18 -6.42 13.56
CA GLU A 239 -19.81 -5.11 13.50
C GLU A 239 -19.08 -4.11 14.41
N LYS A 240 -18.92 -2.87 13.95
CA LYS A 240 -18.32 -1.76 14.69
C LYS A 240 -19.00 -0.47 14.22
N ASN A 241 -19.55 0.32 15.14
CA ASN A 241 -20.10 1.66 14.89
C ASN A 241 -21.04 1.77 13.65
N GLY A 242 -21.93 0.79 13.44
CA GLY A 242 -22.89 0.80 12.32
C GLY A 242 -22.31 0.36 10.97
N GLY A 243 -21.09 -0.15 10.93
CA GLY A 243 -20.51 -0.83 9.78
C GLY A 243 -19.73 -2.08 10.20
N TYR A 244 -18.89 -2.60 9.30
CA TYR A 244 -18.14 -3.84 9.53
C TYR A 244 -16.63 -3.65 9.41
N VAL A 245 -15.89 -4.47 10.15
CA VAL A 245 -14.43 -4.59 10.08
C VAL A 245 -14.06 -6.07 10.06
N VAL A 246 -12.88 -6.38 9.53
CA VAL A 246 -12.22 -7.68 9.61
C VAL A 246 -11.18 -7.61 10.72
N ASN A 247 -11.48 -8.18 11.88
CA ASN A 247 -10.54 -8.26 13.00
C ASN A 247 -9.62 -9.47 12.89
N ILE A 248 -8.50 -9.46 13.61
CA ILE A 248 -7.64 -10.63 13.78
C ILE A 248 -8.46 -11.78 14.39
N ASN A 249 -8.34 -12.99 13.83
CA ASN A 249 -8.98 -14.16 14.43
C ASN A 249 -8.24 -14.59 15.70
N MET A 250 -8.83 -14.32 16.86
CA MET A 250 -8.27 -14.67 18.17
C MET A 250 -8.46 -16.13 18.58
N THR A 251 -9.01 -16.99 17.71
CA THR A 251 -9.25 -18.41 18.02
C THR A 251 -8.00 -19.13 18.55
N PRO A 252 -6.78 -18.95 17.99
CA PRO A 252 -5.58 -19.60 18.53
C PRO A 252 -5.27 -19.20 19.99
N ILE A 253 -5.43 -17.92 20.32
CA ILE A 253 -5.25 -17.42 21.69
C ILE A 253 -6.38 -17.94 22.59
N ASP A 254 -7.62 -18.00 22.10
CA ASP A 254 -8.76 -18.56 22.84
C ASP A 254 -8.59 -20.04 23.15
N ASN A 255 -8.07 -20.83 22.21
CA ASN A 255 -7.77 -22.24 22.42
C ASN A 255 -6.68 -22.41 23.48
N THR A 256 -5.68 -21.55 23.44
CA THR A 256 -4.60 -21.52 24.42
C THR A 256 -5.12 -21.17 25.83
N LEU A 257 -5.99 -20.16 25.94
CA LEU A 257 -6.63 -19.80 27.22
C LEU A 257 -7.51 -20.93 27.76
N LYS A 258 -8.29 -21.59 26.89
CA LYS A 258 -9.12 -22.74 27.27
C LYS A 258 -8.28 -23.94 27.70
N SER A 259 -7.14 -24.19 27.04
CA SER A 259 -6.27 -25.30 27.41
C SER A 259 -5.68 -25.10 28.81
N LEU A 260 -5.37 -23.85 29.18
CA LEU A 260 -4.97 -23.48 30.54
C LEU A 260 -6.08 -23.66 31.57
N ASP A 261 -7.32 -23.28 31.23
CA ASP A 261 -8.47 -23.48 32.11
C ASP A 261 -8.72 -24.96 32.42
N ASN A 262 -8.52 -25.83 31.43
CA ASN A 262 -8.69 -27.27 31.57
C ASN A 262 -7.61 -27.94 32.45
N LEU A 263 -6.48 -27.28 32.69
CA LEU A 263 -5.48 -27.78 33.66
C LEU A 263 -5.94 -27.63 35.10
N GLY A 264 -6.85 -26.69 35.37
CA GLY A 264 -7.32 -26.34 36.71
C GLY A 264 -6.26 -25.64 37.58
N GLY A 265 -6.49 -25.65 38.89
CA GLY A 265 -5.61 -25.03 39.89
C GLY A 265 -5.99 -23.58 40.25
N ASN A 266 -5.59 -23.15 41.44
CA ASN A 266 -5.85 -21.80 41.97
C ASN A 266 -4.64 -20.88 41.73
N GLY A 267 -4.20 -20.82 40.48
CA GLY A 267 -3.15 -19.91 39.99
C GLY A 267 -1.84 -20.59 39.58
N GLU A 268 -1.52 -21.72 40.21
CA GLU A 268 -0.47 -22.64 39.77
C GLU A 268 -1.00 -24.08 39.74
N VAL A 269 -0.40 -24.91 38.90
CA VAL A 269 -0.74 -26.33 38.78
C VAL A 269 0.52 -27.17 38.68
N VAL A 270 0.53 -28.32 39.36
CA VAL A 270 1.58 -29.34 39.22
C VAL A 270 1.10 -30.39 38.23
N LEU A 271 1.85 -30.56 37.15
CA LEU A 271 1.59 -31.51 36.09
C LEU A 271 2.66 -32.58 36.12
N ASP A 272 2.27 -33.84 35.92
CA ASP A 272 3.23 -34.86 35.53
C ASP A 272 3.82 -34.52 34.15
N ASN A 273 5.02 -35.06 33.87
CA ASN A 273 5.72 -34.79 32.61
C ASN A 273 4.86 -35.09 31.36
N ALA A 274 4.02 -36.13 31.38
CA ALA A 274 3.19 -36.47 30.23
C ALA A 274 2.11 -35.41 29.96
N LYS A 275 1.41 -34.95 31.00
CA LYS A 275 0.44 -33.84 30.89
C LYS A 275 1.08 -32.54 30.44
N TYR A 276 2.24 -32.20 30.99
CA TYR A 276 2.98 -31.00 30.57
C TYR A 276 3.36 -31.06 29.08
N GLN A 277 3.90 -32.19 28.61
CA GLN A 277 4.28 -32.33 27.20
C GLN A 277 3.06 -32.27 26.26
N ALA A 278 1.94 -32.89 26.64
CA ALA A 278 0.70 -32.82 25.86
C ALA A 278 0.16 -31.38 25.75
N TRP A 279 0.15 -30.65 26.87
CA TRP A 279 -0.24 -29.25 26.89
C TRP A 279 0.70 -28.38 26.05
N ASN A 280 2.02 -28.54 26.22
CA ASN A 280 3.04 -27.78 25.49
C ASN A 280 3.01 -28.03 23.98
N ALA A 281 2.69 -29.26 23.56
CA ALA A 281 2.48 -29.58 22.15
C ALA A 281 1.26 -28.85 21.57
N GLY A 282 0.14 -28.82 22.30
CA GLY A 282 -1.05 -28.05 21.89
C GLY A 282 -0.77 -26.55 21.80
N PHE A 283 -0.06 -26.00 22.78
CA PHE A 283 0.40 -24.61 22.78
C PHE A 283 1.30 -24.28 21.58
N SER A 284 2.24 -25.17 21.26
CA SER A 284 3.14 -25.02 20.10
C SER A 284 2.40 -25.12 18.75
N ALA A 285 1.32 -25.91 18.68
CA ALA A 285 0.48 -25.99 17.48
C ALA A 285 -0.24 -24.66 17.18
N GLU A 286 -0.64 -23.92 18.22
CA GLU A 286 -1.25 -22.59 18.06
C GLU A 286 -0.22 -21.53 17.64
N ASP A 287 1.03 -21.60 18.12
CA ASP A 287 2.14 -20.76 17.62
C ASP A 287 2.38 -20.97 16.12
N GLU A 288 2.54 -22.23 15.69
CA GLU A 288 2.74 -22.55 14.27
C GLU A 288 1.53 -22.14 13.42
N THR A 289 0.30 -22.25 13.94
CA THR A 289 -0.90 -21.74 13.26
C THR A 289 -0.80 -20.24 13.01
N MET A 290 -0.44 -19.45 14.03
CA MET A 290 -0.32 -18.00 13.87
C MET A 290 0.84 -17.61 12.95
N LYS A 291 1.96 -18.33 13.00
CA LYS A 291 3.10 -18.13 12.11
C LYS A 291 2.76 -18.42 10.64
N ASN A 292 2.01 -19.50 10.38
CA ASN A 292 1.52 -19.83 9.04
C ASN A 292 0.54 -18.78 8.50
N ASN A 293 -0.33 -18.25 9.35
CA ASN A 293 -1.21 -17.14 9.00
C ASN A 293 -0.41 -15.89 8.61
N LEU A 294 0.60 -15.52 9.41
CA LEU A 294 1.48 -14.39 9.08
C LEU A 294 2.19 -14.58 7.74
N GLN A 295 2.77 -15.77 7.49
CA GLN A 295 3.40 -16.08 6.21
C GLN A 295 2.42 -15.96 5.04
N THR A 296 1.18 -16.40 5.22
CA THR A 296 0.13 -16.27 4.20
C THR A 296 -0.17 -14.81 3.88
N LEU A 297 -0.29 -13.94 4.90
CA LEU A 297 -0.49 -12.50 4.70
C LEU A 297 0.69 -11.85 3.98
N VAL A 298 1.92 -12.18 4.36
CA VAL A 298 3.15 -11.67 3.72
C VAL A 298 3.22 -12.11 2.25
N GLN A 299 2.87 -13.36 1.94
CA GLN A 299 2.82 -13.86 0.57
C GLN A 299 1.78 -13.11 -0.27
N LYS A 300 0.60 -12.83 0.31
CA LYS A 300 -0.45 -12.04 -0.36
C LYS A 300 -0.01 -10.59 -0.59
N TYR A 301 0.68 -9.98 0.36
CA TYR A 301 1.25 -8.65 0.17
C TYR A 301 2.31 -8.64 -0.94
N SER A 302 3.22 -9.63 -0.96
CA SER A 302 4.22 -9.79 -2.03
C SER A 302 3.59 -10.00 -3.42
N ASN A 303 2.44 -10.69 -3.49
CA ASN A 303 1.67 -10.80 -4.72
C ASN A 303 1.07 -9.45 -5.14
N ALA A 304 0.44 -8.71 -4.22
CA ALA A 304 -0.10 -7.37 -4.49
C ALA A 304 1.00 -6.41 -4.96
N ASN A 305 2.18 -6.47 -4.36
CA ASN A 305 3.37 -5.73 -4.77
C ASN A 305 3.80 -6.08 -6.22
N SER A 306 3.68 -7.36 -6.61
CA SER A 306 4.03 -7.81 -7.96
C SER A 306 2.97 -7.38 -9.00
N ILE A 307 1.68 -7.37 -8.63
CA ILE A 307 0.61 -6.79 -9.45
C ILE A 307 0.86 -5.31 -9.69
N PHE A 308 1.16 -4.56 -8.63
CA PHE A 308 1.48 -3.13 -8.73
C PHE A 308 2.74 -2.87 -9.56
N ASP A 309 3.81 -3.67 -9.37
CA ASP A 309 5.02 -3.58 -10.20
C ASP A 309 4.68 -3.72 -11.69
N ASN A 310 3.90 -4.74 -12.04
CA ASN A 310 3.50 -5.00 -13.43
C ASN A 310 2.68 -3.85 -14.01
N LEU A 311 1.75 -3.27 -13.25
CA LEU A 311 1.05 -2.06 -13.68
C LEU A 311 2.05 -0.93 -14.00
N VAL A 312 2.95 -0.62 -13.07
CA VAL A 312 3.93 0.47 -13.25
C VAL A 312 4.88 0.18 -14.42
N LYS A 313 5.22 -1.10 -14.69
CA LYS A 313 5.99 -1.47 -15.89
C LYS A 313 5.25 -1.12 -17.17
N VAL A 314 3.99 -1.52 -17.27
CA VAL A 314 3.15 -1.28 -18.43
C VAL A 314 3.01 0.23 -18.66
N LEU A 315 2.73 0.98 -17.60
CA LEU A 315 2.64 2.44 -17.69
C LEU A 315 3.96 3.06 -18.17
N SER A 316 5.10 2.66 -17.62
CA SER A 316 6.41 3.18 -18.07
C SER A 316 6.69 2.87 -19.54
N SER A 317 6.32 1.68 -20.03
CA SER A 317 6.42 1.34 -21.46
C SER A 317 5.49 2.20 -22.32
N THR A 318 4.25 2.44 -21.88
CA THR A 318 3.28 3.33 -22.54
C THR A 318 3.83 4.77 -22.61
N ILE A 319 4.39 5.31 -21.52
CA ILE A 319 4.99 6.65 -21.50
C ILE A 319 6.20 6.73 -22.43
N SER A 320 7.04 5.70 -22.45
CA SER A 320 8.22 5.65 -23.32
C SER A 320 7.84 5.66 -24.79
N SER A 321 6.82 4.88 -25.19
CA SER A 321 6.29 4.88 -26.56
C SER A 321 5.76 6.26 -27.00
N CYS A 322 5.04 6.96 -26.12
CA CYS A 322 4.62 8.34 -26.39
C CYS A 322 5.83 9.27 -26.57
N THR A 323 6.82 9.18 -25.69
CA THR A 323 8.04 10.01 -25.73
C THR A 323 8.85 9.80 -27.01
N ASP A 324 8.97 8.56 -27.49
CA ASP A 324 9.70 8.26 -28.72
C ASP A 324 8.98 8.79 -29.96
N THR A 325 7.63 8.80 -29.93
CA THR A 325 6.83 9.45 -30.96
C THR A 325 7.13 10.96 -31.03
N ASP A 326 7.25 11.63 -29.89
CA ASP A 326 7.55 13.07 -29.84
C ASP A 326 8.93 13.39 -30.39
N LYS A 327 9.94 12.55 -30.10
CA LYS A 327 11.28 12.71 -30.66
C LYS A 327 11.25 12.62 -32.19
N LEU A 328 10.49 11.69 -32.75
CA LEU A 328 10.34 11.57 -34.19
C LEU A 328 9.76 12.84 -34.80
N PHE A 329 8.76 13.46 -34.16
CA PHE A 329 8.18 14.73 -34.62
C PHE A 329 9.12 15.94 -34.48
N LEU A 330 10.06 15.92 -33.53
CA LEU A 330 11.03 17.01 -33.31
C LEU A 330 12.27 16.92 -34.21
N HIS A 331 12.49 15.78 -34.86
CA HIS A 331 13.62 15.57 -35.78
C HIS A 331 13.26 15.82 -37.27
N PHE A 332 12.03 16.24 -37.56
CA PHE A 332 11.58 16.77 -38.87
C PHE A 332 11.25 18.26 -38.77
#